data_AF-A0A2E9LNL1-F1
#
_entry.id   AF-A0A2E9LNL1-F1
#
_cell.length_a   1.000
_cell.length_b   1.000
_cell.length_c   1.000
_cell.angle_alpha   90.00
_cell.angle_beta   90.00
_cell.angle_gamma   90.00
#
_symmetry.space_group_name_H-M   'P 1'
#
loop_
_entity.id
_entity.type
_entity.pdbx_description
1 polymer ?
#
loop_
_entity_poly.entity_id
_entity_poly.type
_entity_poly.pdbx_seq_one_letter_code
_entity_poly.pdbx_strand_id
1 'polypeptide(L)'
;MKLAFFDDFKLGVVKDDTVVDVSGAVSGIEHTSPQDLINKVIENFSQHRAALQQAADSGQGKPVSEVRLRSPLPKPPNIICMAVNYMEDGTRDEPAPINAFQKSPNAVIGNGDTMILPDIPASIFEGEAEIALVIGKKAKNVKQEDAYDYIFGYMN
;
A
#
# COMPACT_ATOMS: atom_id res chain seq x y z
N MET A 1 8.60 -7.59 -6.84
CA MET A 1 9.29 -6.40 -6.32
C MET A 1 8.45 -5.84 -5.20
N LYS A 2 9.04 -5.57 -4.03
CA LYS A 2 8.35 -4.96 -2.88
C LYS A 2 8.74 -3.50 -2.79
N LEU A 3 7.79 -2.57 -2.97
CA LEU A 3 8.05 -1.14 -2.85
C LEU A 3 7.68 -0.67 -1.44
N ALA A 4 8.47 0.24 -0.89
CA ALA A 4 8.19 0.90 0.38
C ALA A 4 8.69 2.35 0.33
N PHE A 5 8.10 3.20 1.17
CA PHE A 5 8.74 4.45 1.55
C PHE A 5 9.51 4.23 2.86
N PHE A 6 10.63 4.92 3.05
CA PHE A 6 11.39 4.87 4.31
C PHE A 6 12.01 6.23 4.66
N ASP A 7 12.35 6.43 5.93
CA ASP A 7 12.87 7.67 6.52
C ASP A 7 12.01 8.89 6.17
N ASP A 8 12.55 9.86 5.42
CA ASP A 8 11.84 11.03 4.91
C ASP A 8 11.20 10.74 3.54
N PHE A 9 10.38 9.69 3.49
CA PHE A 9 9.66 9.24 2.29
C PHE A 9 10.54 8.99 1.05
N LYS A 10 11.72 8.42 1.25
CA LYS A 10 12.55 7.91 0.15
C LYS A 10 11.91 6.67 -0.45
N LEU A 11 11.83 6.59 -1.77
CA LEU A 11 11.31 5.40 -2.43
C LEU A 11 12.35 4.30 -2.37
N GLY A 12 11.95 3.14 -1.84
CA GLY A 12 12.82 2.00 -1.65
C GLY A 12 12.25 0.72 -2.26
N VAL A 13 13.15 -0.20 -2.59
CA VAL A 13 12.82 -1.60 -2.91
C VAL A 13 13.30 -2.47 -1.76
N VAL A 14 12.38 -3.21 -1.15
CA VAL A 14 12.69 -4.14 -0.06
C VAL A 14 13.11 -5.49 -0.64
N LYS A 15 14.27 -5.97 -0.20
CA LYS A 15 14.85 -7.29 -0.52
C LYS A 15 15.31 -7.94 0.77
N ASP A 16 14.67 -9.06 1.11
CA ASP A 16 14.87 -9.74 2.39
C ASP A 16 14.72 -8.73 3.55
N ASP A 17 15.73 -8.60 4.41
CA ASP A 17 15.74 -7.68 5.55
C ASP A 17 16.42 -6.33 5.24
N THR A 18 16.55 -5.98 3.95
CA THR A 18 17.15 -4.72 3.53
C THR A 18 16.23 -3.88 2.65
N VAL A 19 16.42 -2.57 2.68
CA VAL A 19 15.80 -1.62 1.75
C VAL A 19 16.88 -0.91 0.94
N VAL A 20 16.73 -0.88 -0.37
CA VAL A 20 17.61 -0.15 -1.29
C VAL A 20 16.92 1.14 -1.71
N ASP A 21 17.58 2.28 -1.53
CA ASP A 21 17.09 3.57 -2.03
C ASP A 21 17.08 3.58 -3.57
N VAL A 22 15.90 3.73 -4.16
CA VAL A 22 15.70 3.79 -5.61
C VAL A 22 15.16 5.16 -6.05
N SER A 23 15.22 6.17 -5.18
CA SER A 23 14.69 7.51 -5.46
C SER A 23 15.31 8.13 -6.73
N GLY A 24 16.57 7.81 -7.02
CA GLY A 24 17.26 8.24 -8.25
C GLY A 24 16.63 7.69 -9.53
N ALA A 25 15.98 6.52 -9.49
CA ALA A 25 15.30 5.94 -10.67
C ALA A 25 13.99 6.67 -11.03
N VAL A 26 13.48 7.51 -10.13
CA VAL A 26 12.23 8.26 -10.29
C VAL A 26 12.41 9.76 -10.13
N SER A 27 13.65 10.27 -10.08
CA SER A 27 13.93 11.69 -9.84
C SER A 27 13.42 12.62 -10.94
N GLY A 28 13.17 12.11 -12.14
CA GLY A 28 12.59 12.85 -13.25
C GLY A 28 11.05 12.97 -13.20
N ILE A 29 10.39 12.33 -12.23
CA ILE A 29 8.94 12.43 -12.07
C ILE A 29 8.63 13.68 -11.25
N GLU A 30 8.08 14.71 -11.88
CA GLU A 30 7.57 15.87 -11.15
C GLU A 30 6.41 15.46 -10.25
N HIS A 31 6.45 15.83 -8.97
CA HIS A 31 5.42 15.49 -8.00
C HIS A 31 5.35 16.50 -6.86
N THR A 32 4.21 16.54 -6.18
CA THR A 32 3.94 17.49 -5.07
C THR A 32 3.96 16.83 -3.69
N SER A 33 3.96 15.49 -3.64
CA SER A 33 3.97 14.72 -2.39
C SER A 33 4.42 13.28 -2.66
N PRO A 34 4.79 12.52 -1.61
CA PRO A 34 5.07 11.09 -1.74
C PRO A 34 3.90 10.27 -2.33
N GLN A 35 2.65 10.65 -2.00
CA GLN A 35 1.48 10.01 -2.60
C GLN A 35 1.38 10.27 -4.11
N ASP A 36 1.61 11.51 -4.53
CA ASP A 36 1.58 11.87 -5.96
C ASP A 36 2.67 11.11 -6.73
N LEU A 37 3.87 11.00 -6.16
CA LEU A 37 4.96 10.20 -6.73
C LEU A 37 4.55 8.74 -6.92
N ILE A 38 4.09 8.06 -5.87
CA ILE A 38 3.78 6.63 -5.97
C ILE A 38 2.58 6.38 -6.89
N ASN A 39 1.60 7.29 -6.97
CA ASN A 39 0.51 7.20 -7.94
C ASN A 39 1.04 7.20 -9.38
N LYS A 40 1.96 8.12 -9.71
CA LYS A 40 2.57 8.23 -11.04
C LYS A 40 3.43 7.02 -11.38
N VAL A 41 4.18 6.51 -10.39
CA VAL A 41 4.97 5.28 -10.52
C VAL A 41 4.06 4.08 -10.80
N ILE A 42 2.94 3.94 -10.08
CA ILE A 42 1.98 2.85 -10.25
C ILE A 42 1.30 2.93 -11.63
N GLU A 43 0.79 4.11 -12.02
CA GLU A 43 0.08 4.32 -13.29
C GLU A 43 0.97 3.98 -14.51
N ASN A 44 2.28 4.19 -14.40
CA ASN A 44 3.25 3.94 -15.46
C ASN A 44 4.28 2.85 -15.10
N PHE A 45 3.91 1.90 -14.22
CA PHE A 45 4.88 0.99 -13.64
C PHE A 45 5.66 0.18 -14.67
N SER A 46 5.06 -0.22 -15.78
CA SER A 46 5.75 -0.94 -16.85
C SER A 46 6.95 -0.18 -17.41
N GLN A 47 6.89 1.15 -17.44
CA GLN A 47 7.96 2.04 -17.91
C GLN A 47 9.06 2.21 -16.84
N HIS A 48 8.68 2.22 -15.56
CA HIS A 48 9.63 2.45 -14.46
C HIS A 48 10.25 1.15 -13.90
N ARG A 49 9.61 0.00 -14.11
CA ARG A 49 9.98 -1.28 -13.48
C ARG A 49 11.43 -1.66 -13.74
N ALA A 50 11.92 -1.50 -14.97
CA ALA A 50 13.28 -1.86 -15.33
C ALA A 50 14.32 -0.99 -14.60
N ALA A 51 14.10 0.33 -14.58
CA ALA A 51 14.99 1.27 -13.88
C ALA A 51 14.98 1.06 -12.36
N LEU A 52 13.80 0.85 -11.76
CA LEU A 52 13.66 0.51 -10.34
C LEU A 52 14.38 -0.79 -9.99
N GLN A 53 14.26 -1.82 -10.83
CA GLN A 53 14.92 -3.10 -10.64
C GLN A 53 16.44 -2.95 -10.74
N GLN A 54 16.94 -2.25 -11.77
CA GLN A 54 18.36 -1.98 -11.94
C GLN A 54 18.95 -1.20 -10.76
N ALA A 55 18.25 -0.17 -10.27
CA ALA A 55 18.68 0.59 -9.09
C ALA A 55 18.70 -0.31 -7.84
N ALA A 56 17.68 -1.16 -7.66
CA ALA A 56 17.64 -2.10 -6.56
C ALA A 56 18.74 -3.18 -6.63
N ASP A 57 19.14 -3.61 -7.83
CA ASP A 57 20.18 -4.63 -8.05
C ASP A 57 21.60 -4.09 -7.90
N SER A 58 21.81 -2.81 -8.18
CA SER A 58 23.13 -2.15 -8.10
C SER A 58 23.35 -1.34 -6.82
N GLY A 59 22.29 -0.95 -6.12
CA GLY A 59 22.36 -0.16 -4.89
C GLY A 59 22.72 -0.99 -3.65
N GLN A 60 23.36 -0.33 -2.68
CA GLN A 60 23.63 -0.92 -1.38
C GLN A 60 22.39 -0.79 -0.48
N GLY A 61 21.86 -1.93 -0.02
CA GLY A 61 20.73 -1.96 0.91
C GLY A 61 21.14 -1.56 2.33
N LYS A 62 20.24 -0.90 3.05
CA LYS A 62 20.31 -0.71 4.50
C LYS A 62 19.45 -1.76 5.20
N PRO A 63 19.84 -2.29 6.37
CA PRO A 63 18.94 -3.12 7.16
C PRO A 63 17.63 -2.39 7.44
N VAL A 64 16.49 -3.08 7.28
CA VAL A 64 15.16 -2.52 7.55
C VAL A 64 15.05 -2.06 9.01
N SER A 65 15.75 -2.72 9.93
CA SER A 65 15.83 -2.35 11.35
C SER A 65 16.55 -1.02 11.62
N GLU A 66 17.30 -0.48 10.67
CA GLU A 66 18.06 0.78 10.81
C GLU A 66 17.36 1.97 10.16
N VAL A 67 16.18 1.76 9.56
CA VAL A 67 15.39 2.80 8.91
C VAL A 67 13.99 2.86 9.48
N ARG A 68 13.30 3.98 9.27
CA ARG A 68 11.87 4.06 9.57
C ARG A 68 11.04 3.74 8.33
N LEU A 69 10.46 2.56 8.25
CA LEU A 69 9.48 2.26 7.20
C LEU A 69 8.26 3.19 7.31
N ARG A 70 7.72 3.57 6.15
CA ARG A 70 6.51 4.36 5.99
C ARG A 70 5.47 3.55 5.24
N SER A 71 4.20 3.97 5.32
CA SER A 71 3.18 3.41 4.44
C SER A 71 3.61 3.58 2.96
N PRO A 72 3.52 2.53 2.11
CA PRO A 72 3.79 2.65 0.69
C PRO A 72 2.75 3.53 -0.04
N LEU A 73 1.58 3.73 0.57
CA LEU A 73 0.50 4.59 0.09
C LEU A 73 0.10 5.54 1.23
N PRO A 74 0.81 6.65 1.44
CA PRO A 74 0.61 7.47 2.64
C PRO A 74 -0.70 8.26 2.69
N LYS A 75 -1.34 8.51 1.54
CA LYS A 75 -2.58 9.29 1.46
C LYS A 75 -3.40 8.92 0.22
N PRO A 76 -3.77 7.64 0.01
CA PRO A 76 -4.45 7.19 -1.20
C PRO A 76 -5.76 7.96 -1.38
N PRO A 77 -6.15 8.34 -2.61
CA PRO A 77 -7.32 9.18 -2.83
C PRO A 77 -8.64 8.52 -2.38
N ASN A 78 -8.69 7.19 -2.38
CA ASN A 78 -9.82 6.39 -1.91
C ASN A 78 -9.32 5.15 -1.16
N ILE A 79 -9.97 4.81 -0.05
CA ILE A 79 -9.80 3.54 0.66
C ILE A 79 -11.18 2.90 0.73
N ILE A 80 -11.35 1.75 0.09
CA ILE A 80 -12.62 1.01 0.05
C ILE A 80 -12.42 -0.27 0.84
N CYS A 81 -13.22 -0.45 1.89
CA CYS A 81 -13.14 -1.58 2.82
C CYS A 81 -14.35 -2.49 2.62
N MET A 82 -14.11 -3.81 2.69
CA MET A 82 -15.16 -4.83 2.59
C MET A 82 -15.49 -5.34 3.98
N ALA A 83 -16.69 -5.04 4.47
CA ALA A 83 -17.13 -5.46 5.79
C ALA A 83 -17.41 -6.97 5.83
N VAL A 84 -16.89 -7.64 6.85
CA VAL A 84 -17.22 -9.03 7.21
C VAL A 84 -17.05 -9.98 6.01
N ASN A 85 -15.92 -9.91 5.29
CA ASN A 85 -15.73 -10.63 4.03
C ASN A 85 -14.96 -11.96 4.17
N TYR A 86 -14.88 -12.50 5.38
CA TYR A 86 -14.36 -13.84 5.67
C TYR A 86 -15.48 -14.72 6.25
N MET A 87 -15.46 -16.00 5.91
CA MET A 87 -16.30 -17.04 6.53
C MET A 87 -15.55 -17.59 7.76
N GLU A 88 -15.25 -16.70 8.71
CA GLU A 88 -14.43 -17.00 9.89
C GLU A 88 -15.07 -18.15 10.69
N ASP A 89 -14.35 -19.27 10.88
CA ASP A 89 -14.75 -20.40 11.73
C ASP A 89 -16.19 -20.93 11.53
N GLY A 90 -16.71 -20.90 10.30
CA GLY A 90 -18.07 -21.37 9.99
C GLY A 90 -19.18 -20.42 10.47
N THR A 91 -18.86 -19.16 10.72
CA THR A 91 -19.84 -18.09 10.97
C THR A 91 -20.81 -17.87 9.82
N ARG A 92 -20.51 -18.44 8.63
CA ARG A 92 -21.35 -18.40 7.44
C ARG A 92 -21.26 -19.67 6.62
N ASP A 93 -22.41 -20.07 6.07
CA ASP A 93 -22.53 -21.16 5.10
C ASP A 93 -22.25 -20.70 3.66
N GLU A 94 -22.37 -19.39 3.38
CA GLU A 94 -22.29 -18.79 2.04
C GLU A 94 -21.56 -17.43 2.10
N PRO A 95 -20.91 -16.97 1.01
CA PRO A 95 -20.30 -15.64 0.95
C PRO A 95 -21.30 -14.51 1.24
N ALA A 96 -20.85 -13.49 1.97
CA ALA A 96 -21.68 -12.32 2.25
C ALA A 96 -21.99 -11.53 0.96
N PRO A 97 -23.16 -10.89 0.84
CA PRO A 97 -23.34 -9.82 -0.13
C PRO A 97 -22.27 -8.75 0.06
N ILE A 98 -21.82 -8.15 -1.05
CA ILE A 98 -20.81 -7.08 -1.00
C ILE A 98 -21.32 -5.95 -0.09
N ASN A 99 -20.58 -5.68 0.98
CA ASN A 99 -20.84 -4.60 1.90
C ASN A 99 -19.60 -3.71 1.99
N ALA A 100 -19.62 -2.61 1.25
CA ALA A 100 -18.49 -1.72 1.10
C ALA A 100 -18.69 -0.41 1.85
N PHE A 101 -17.63 0.08 2.49
CA PHE A 101 -17.59 1.41 3.08
C PHE A 101 -16.25 2.09 2.78
N GLN A 102 -16.13 3.37 3.13
CA GLN A 102 -14.92 4.16 2.91
C GLN A 102 -14.25 4.53 4.23
N LYS A 103 -12.92 4.50 4.24
CA LYS A 103 -12.10 5.11 5.30
C LYS A 103 -11.48 6.40 4.76
N SER A 104 -11.28 7.36 5.66
CA SER A 104 -10.59 8.60 5.32
C SER A 104 -9.12 8.32 4.95
N PRO A 105 -8.60 8.90 3.85
CA PRO A 105 -7.17 8.85 3.53
C PRO A 105 -6.26 9.39 4.64
N ASN A 106 -6.77 10.24 5.53
CA ASN A 106 -6.02 10.79 6.65
C ASN A 106 -5.82 9.78 7.80
N ALA A 107 -6.45 8.61 7.73
CA ALA A 107 -6.33 7.57 8.75
C ALA A 107 -5.11 6.64 8.53
N VAL A 108 -4.38 6.80 7.43
CA VAL A 108 -3.22 5.95 7.13
C VAL A 108 -2.05 6.32 8.04
N ILE A 109 -1.49 5.30 8.70
CA ILE A 109 -0.23 5.36 9.45
C ILE A 109 0.73 4.29 8.93
N GLY A 110 2.03 4.45 9.19
CA GLY A 110 3.06 3.50 8.78
C GLY A 110 3.33 2.39 9.79
N ASN A 111 4.16 1.42 9.40
CA ASN A 111 4.65 0.39 10.31
C ASN A 111 5.44 1.02 11.46
N GLY A 112 5.11 0.66 12.71
CA GLY A 112 5.73 1.20 13.92
C GLY A 112 5.21 2.58 14.35
N ASP A 113 4.27 3.19 13.62
CA ASP A 113 3.60 4.41 14.06
C ASP A 113 2.60 4.14 15.19
N THR A 114 2.30 5.17 15.98
CA THR A 114 1.38 5.06 17.12
C THR A 114 -0.06 5.31 16.68
N MET A 115 -0.95 4.36 16.98
CA MET A 115 -2.39 4.58 16.93
C MET A 115 -2.84 5.34 18.18
N ILE A 116 -3.28 6.58 17.99
CA ILE A 116 -3.75 7.44 19.09
C ILE A 116 -5.24 7.17 19.29
N LEU A 117 -5.59 6.60 20.44
CA LEU A 117 -6.99 6.37 20.80
C LEU A 117 -7.62 7.68 21.30
N PRO A 118 -8.81 8.06 20.78
CA PRO A 118 -9.50 9.25 21.26
C PRO A 118 -10.04 9.03 22.68
N ASP A 119 -10.06 10.11 23.47
CA ASP A 119 -10.68 10.12 24.80
C ASP A 119 -12.21 10.23 24.67
N ILE A 120 -12.84 9.08 24.45
CA ILE A 120 -14.29 8.92 24.29
C ILE A 120 -14.75 7.70 25.09
N PRO A 121 -16.03 7.62 25.50
CA PRO A 121 -16.57 6.46 26.19
C PRO A 121 -16.74 5.29 25.20
N ALA A 122 -15.66 4.58 24.90
CA ALA A 122 -15.63 3.37 24.09
C ALA A 122 -15.40 2.15 24.99
N SER A 123 -16.20 1.09 24.80
CA SER A 123 -16.00 -0.18 25.50
C SER A 123 -14.82 -0.98 24.93
N ILE A 124 -14.50 -0.79 23.65
CA ILE A 124 -13.43 -1.49 22.93
C ILE A 124 -12.94 -0.65 21.75
N PHE A 125 -11.66 -0.81 21.41
CA PHE A 125 -11.07 -0.40 20.13
C PHE A 125 -10.57 -1.68 19.44
N GLU A 126 -11.26 -2.09 18.39
CA GLU A 126 -10.99 -3.36 17.70
C GLU A 126 -9.95 -3.18 16.61
N GLY A 127 -9.02 -4.15 16.54
CA GLY A 127 -8.07 -4.26 15.45
C GLY A 127 -8.54 -5.34 14.48
N GLU A 128 -8.62 -5.00 13.20
CA GLU A 128 -9.03 -5.89 12.12
C GLU A 128 -7.83 -6.12 11.20
N ALA A 129 -7.34 -7.35 11.13
CA ALA A 129 -6.27 -7.72 10.22
C ALA A 129 -6.88 -8.01 8.83
N GLU A 130 -6.48 -7.23 7.84
CA GLU A 130 -7.00 -7.35 6.47
C GLU A 130 -5.85 -7.47 5.46
N ILE A 131 -6.14 -8.10 4.31
CA ILE A 131 -5.33 -7.94 3.11
C ILE A 131 -5.84 -6.75 2.31
N ALA A 132 -4.93 -5.85 1.92
CA ALA A 132 -5.27 -4.74 1.04
C ALA A 132 -4.78 -5.01 -0.39
N LEU A 133 -5.63 -4.66 -1.36
CA LEU A 133 -5.31 -4.68 -2.78
C LEU A 133 -5.05 -3.25 -3.25
N VAL A 134 -3.97 -3.06 -4.01
CA VAL A 134 -3.64 -1.77 -4.62
C VAL A 134 -4.08 -1.82 -6.08
N ILE A 135 -4.94 -0.89 -6.49
CA ILE A 135 -5.40 -0.78 -7.88
C ILE A 135 -4.38 0.00 -8.71
N GLY A 136 -3.96 -0.59 -9.83
CA GLY A 136 -2.92 -0.05 -10.71
C GLY A 136 -3.40 0.73 -11.91
N LYS A 137 -4.67 0.60 -12.28
CA LYS A 137 -5.24 1.17 -13.50
C LYS A 137 -6.60 1.78 -13.22
N LYS A 138 -6.94 2.86 -13.92
CA LYS A 138 -8.31 3.40 -13.91
C LYS A 138 -9.27 2.33 -14.43
N ALA A 139 -10.37 2.14 -13.74
CA ALA A 139 -11.29 1.03 -13.94
C ALA A 139 -12.74 1.50 -13.88
N LYS A 140 -13.59 0.94 -14.73
CA LYS A 140 -15.05 1.12 -14.68
C LYS A 140 -15.73 -0.10 -15.30
N ASN A 141 -16.74 -0.64 -14.63
CA ASN A 141 -17.51 -1.80 -15.09
C ASN A 141 -16.61 -2.99 -15.50
N VAL A 142 -15.59 -3.26 -14.69
CA VAL A 142 -14.64 -4.36 -14.93
C VAL A 142 -15.36 -5.69 -14.75
N LYS A 143 -15.21 -6.60 -15.72
CA LYS A 143 -15.71 -7.97 -15.57
C LYS A 143 -14.90 -8.71 -14.53
N GLN A 144 -15.53 -9.66 -13.84
CA GLN A 144 -14.87 -10.47 -12.83
C GLN A 144 -13.64 -11.21 -13.40
N GLU A 145 -13.72 -11.73 -14.62
CA GLU A 145 -12.61 -12.44 -15.30
C GLU A 145 -11.38 -11.56 -15.54
N ASP A 146 -11.57 -10.25 -15.67
CA ASP A 146 -10.50 -9.28 -15.96
C ASP A 146 -9.94 -8.62 -14.68
N ALA A 147 -10.50 -8.92 -13.49
CA ALA A 147 -10.24 -8.16 -12.27
C ALA A 147 -8.74 -8.10 -11.89
N TYR A 148 -8.01 -9.20 -12.08
CA TYR A 148 -6.59 -9.31 -11.74
C TYR A 148 -5.70 -8.40 -12.60
N ASP A 149 -6.12 -8.03 -13.81
CA ASP A 149 -5.37 -7.13 -14.68
C ASP A 149 -5.32 -5.69 -14.17
N TYR A 150 -6.17 -5.35 -13.19
CA TYR A 150 -6.26 -4.03 -12.56
C TYR A 150 -5.55 -3.97 -11.21
N ILE A 151 -5.13 -5.10 -10.65
CA ILE A 151 -4.40 -5.14 -9.38
C ILE A 151 -2.92 -4.86 -9.65
N PHE A 152 -2.39 -3.80 -9.03
CA PHE A 152 -0.97 -3.49 -9.03
C PHE A 152 -0.20 -4.43 -8.08
N GLY A 153 -0.76 -4.65 -6.89
CA GLY A 153 -0.12 -5.45 -5.86
C GLY A 153 -0.99 -5.58 -4.62
N TYR A 154 -0.39 -6.16 -3.59
CA TYR A 154 -1.01 -6.44 -2.31
C TYR A 154 -0.17 -5.83 -1.20
N MET A 155 -0.80 -5.49 -0.08
CA MET A 155 -0.11 -5.06 1.13
C MET A 155 -0.79 -5.64 2.38
N ASN A 156 0.02 -5.77 3.43
CA ASN A 156 -0.36 -6.18 4.78
C ASN A 156 0.41 -5.33 5.81
#